data_AF-A0A5E4WEA4-F1
#
_entry.id   AF-A0A5E4WEA4-F1
#
_cell.length_a   1.000
_cell.length_b   1.000
_cell.length_c   1.000
_cell.angle_alpha   90.00
_cell.angle_beta   90.00
_cell.angle_gamma   90.00
#
_symmetry.space_group_name_H-M   'P 1'
#
loop_
_entity.id
_entity.type
_entity.pdbx_description
1 polymer ?
#
loop_
_entity_poly.entity_id
_entity_poly.type
_entity_poly.pdbx_seq_one_letter_code
_entity_poly.pdbx_strand_id
1 'polypeptide(L)'
;MIQIELRQWPGHWEGELIKGAFNRSCVGTLVERKTRFMVLCRMDGCTALDALEGFTRKMKKLPAFLRESLTYDRGAEMTCHVELSRRLNLDIWFADPHAPWQRGSNENSNGLLRQFLPKGIDFSSVSQTQLNDIAKLLNGRPRLLRLILFVVLRLVAVARFLVAAVERLDS
;
A
#
# COMPACT_ATOMS: atom_id res chain seq x y z
N MET A 1 18.57 -6.02 -6.88
CA MET A 1 18.52 -7.24 -6.04
C MET A 1 18.88 -7.01 -4.57
N ILE A 2 19.78 -6.08 -4.19
CA ILE A 2 20.17 -5.84 -2.78
C ILE A 2 19.35 -4.74 -2.07
N GLN A 3 18.81 -3.75 -2.79
CA GLN A 3 18.07 -2.61 -2.20
C GLN A 3 16.69 -3.01 -1.62
N ILE A 4 16.01 -4.01 -2.22
CA ILE A 4 14.64 -4.43 -1.86
C ILE A 4 14.63 -5.28 -0.57
N GLU A 5 15.68 -6.08 -0.32
CA GLU A 5 15.77 -6.93 0.88
C GLU A 5 16.16 -6.13 2.12
N LEU A 6 16.99 -5.10 1.97
CA LEU A 6 17.49 -4.33 3.11
C LEU A 6 16.47 -3.35 3.70
N ARG A 7 15.32 -3.14 3.04
CA ARG A 7 14.20 -2.30 3.53
C ARG A 7 14.68 -0.97 4.10
N GLN A 8 15.68 -0.33 3.48
CA GLN A 8 16.31 0.85 4.09
C GLN A 8 15.42 2.09 3.92
N TRP A 9 14.69 2.17 2.81
CA TRP A 9 13.89 3.34 2.43
C TRP A 9 12.40 3.00 2.26
N PRO A 10 11.48 3.91 2.64
CA PRO A 10 10.06 3.77 2.31
C PRO A 10 9.83 3.86 0.80
N GLY A 11 8.82 3.13 0.30
CA GLY A 11 8.44 3.18 -1.12
C GLY A 11 8.22 1.80 -1.75
N HIS A 12 8.50 0.75 -1.00
CA HIS A 12 8.25 -0.64 -1.40
C HIS A 12 7.01 -1.17 -0.70
N TRP A 13 6.03 -1.62 -1.47
CA TRP A 13 4.71 -2.00 -0.98
C TRP A 13 4.43 -3.49 -1.17
N GLU A 14 3.60 -4.04 -0.31
CA GLU A 14 2.95 -5.34 -0.52
C GLU A 14 1.46 -5.11 -0.80
N GLY A 15 0.96 -5.72 -1.86
CA GLY A 15 -0.45 -5.63 -2.27
C GLY A 15 -1.21 -6.94 -2.04
N GLU A 16 -2.45 -6.84 -1.59
CA GLU A 16 -3.37 -7.98 -1.46
C GLU A 16 -4.82 -7.57 -1.73
N LEU A 17 -5.65 -8.53 -2.10
CA LEU A 17 -7.10 -8.37 -2.09
C LEU A 17 -7.70 -9.18 -0.94
N ILE A 18 -8.36 -8.48 -0.02
CA ILE A 18 -9.15 -9.11 1.03
C ILE A 18 -10.56 -9.32 0.49
N LYS A 19 -10.96 -10.58 0.40
CA LYS A 19 -12.31 -10.98 -0.01
C LYS A 19 -13.33 -10.84 1.13
N GLY A 20 -14.51 -10.35 0.74
CA GLY A 20 -15.74 -10.32 1.53
C GLY A 20 -16.60 -11.56 1.30
N ALA A 21 -17.89 -11.46 1.62
CA ALA A 21 -18.85 -12.56 1.53
C ALA A 21 -18.85 -13.22 0.14
N PHE A 22 -18.75 -14.55 0.12
CA PHE A 22 -18.82 -15.39 -1.08
C PHE A 22 -17.83 -14.98 -2.21
N ASN A 23 -16.73 -14.29 -1.87
CA ASN A 23 -15.77 -13.72 -2.81
C ASN A 23 -16.36 -12.73 -3.83
N ARG A 24 -17.56 -12.17 -3.55
CA ARG A 24 -18.27 -11.26 -4.47
C ARG A 24 -17.82 -9.80 -4.39
N SER A 25 -17.20 -9.42 -3.26
CA SER A 25 -16.66 -8.09 -3.02
C SER A 25 -15.23 -8.19 -2.50
N CYS A 26 -14.38 -7.21 -2.76
CA CYS A 26 -13.07 -7.13 -2.14
C CYS A 26 -12.65 -5.71 -1.76
N VAL A 27 -11.65 -5.64 -0.88
CA VAL A 27 -10.92 -4.42 -0.57
C VAL A 27 -9.45 -4.70 -0.85
N GLY A 28 -8.79 -3.79 -1.56
CA GLY A 28 -7.35 -3.89 -1.73
C GLY A 28 -6.61 -3.30 -0.56
N THR A 29 -5.59 -4.03 -0.09
CA THR A 29 -4.67 -3.57 0.93
C THR A 29 -3.30 -3.34 0.32
N LEU A 30 -2.70 -2.22 0.67
CA LEU A 30 -1.33 -1.86 0.32
C LEU A 30 -0.60 -1.54 1.62
N VAL A 31 0.46 -2.28 1.91
CA VAL A 31 1.25 -2.10 3.14
C VAL A 31 2.69 -1.78 2.77
N GLU A 32 3.18 -0.63 3.22
CA GLU A 32 4.56 -0.23 2.99
C GLU A 32 5.51 -1.07 3.87
N ARG A 33 6.54 -1.66 3.26
CA ARG A 33 7.38 -2.70 3.85
C ARG A 33 8.28 -2.20 4.99
N LYS A 34 8.70 -0.94 5.01
CA LYS A 34 9.56 -0.42 6.10
C LYS A 34 8.74 0.04 7.31
N THR A 35 7.70 0.80 7.05
CA THR A 35 6.98 1.61 8.03
C THR A 35 5.65 0.99 8.44
N ARG A 36 5.20 -0.04 7.71
CA ARG A 36 3.91 -0.70 7.90
C ARG A 36 2.73 0.26 7.70
N PHE A 37 2.94 1.34 6.95
CA PHE A 37 1.87 2.27 6.60
C PHE A 37 0.89 1.58 5.66
N MET A 38 -0.39 1.60 6.03
CA MET A 38 -1.43 0.91 5.30
C MET A 38 -2.28 1.89 4.49
N VAL A 39 -2.56 1.53 3.24
CA VAL A 39 -3.53 2.18 2.38
C VAL A 39 -4.60 1.16 2.00
N LEU A 40 -5.87 1.53 2.19
CA LEU A 40 -7.02 0.71 1.84
C LEU A 40 -7.71 1.27 0.60
N CYS A 41 -7.96 0.42 -0.37
CA CYS A 41 -8.48 0.75 -1.68
C CYS A 41 -9.86 0.10 -1.84
N ARG A 42 -10.91 0.92 -2.00
CA ARG A 42 -12.21 0.42 -2.42
C ARG A 42 -12.09 -0.10 -3.85
N MET A 43 -12.53 -1.34 -4.03
CA MET A 43 -12.65 -1.98 -5.34
C MET A 43 -14.11 -1.99 -5.76
N ASP A 44 -14.36 -1.88 -7.05
CA ASP A 44 -15.70 -1.92 -7.64
C ASP A 44 -16.13 -3.37 -7.98
N GLY A 45 -15.17 -4.31 -7.88
CA GLY A 45 -15.34 -5.74 -8.05
C GLY A 45 -14.07 -6.49 -7.67
N CYS A 46 -14.04 -7.80 -7.94
CA CYS A 46 -12.93 -8.69 -7.59
C CYS A 46 -11.98 -8.99 -8.77
N THR A 47 -12.12 -8.30 -9.90
CA THR A 47 -11.37 -8.61 -11.12
C THR A 47 -10.00 -7.92 -11.16
N ALA A 48 -9.17 -8.32 -12.13
CA ALA A 48 -7.87 -7.67 -12.33
C ALA A 48 -7.97 -6.22 -12.78
N LEU A 49 -9.04 -5.86 -13.52
CA LEU A 49 -9.30 -4.49 -13.92
C LEU A 49 -9.72 -3.64 -12.73
N ASP A 50 -10.59 -4.17 -11.85
CA ASP A 50 -11.02 -3.47 -10.64
C ASP A 50 -9.82 -3.18 -9.72
N ALA A 51 -8.92 -4.17 -9.58
CA ALA A 51 -7.69 -4.02 -8.82
C ALA A 51 -6.76 -2.97 -9.44
N LEU A 52 -6.54 -3.01 -10.75
CA LEU A 52 -5.76 -2.01 -11.48
C LEU A 52 -6.28 -0.60 -11.20
N GLU A 53 -7.59 -0.37 -11.36
CA GLU A 53 -8.19 0.94 -11.15
C GLU A 53 -8.13 1.38 -9.69
N GLY A 54 -8.51 0.51 -8.76
CA GLY A 54 -8.52 0.81 -7.33
C GLY A 54 -7.13 1.14 -6.78
N PHE A 55 -6.11 0.34 -7.13
CA PHE A 55 -4.73 0.62 -6.73
C PHE A 55 -4.19 1.86 -7.40
N THR A 56 -4.43 2.06 -8.71
CA THR A 56 -4.01 3.27 -9.42
C THR A 56 -4.56 4.53 -8.75
N ARG A 57 -5.87 4.57 -8.46
CA ARG A 57 -6.54 5.70 -7.82
C ARG A 57 -5.90 6.11 -6.49
N LYS A 58 -5.41 5.14 -5.72
CA LYS A 58 -4.87 5.38 -4.37
C LYS A 58 -3.38 5.65 -4.39
N MET A 59 -2.62 4.89 -5.17
CA MET A 59 -1.18 5.08 -5.31
C MET A 59 -0.82 6.41 -5.98
N LYS A 60 -1.60 6.89 -6.96
CA LYS A 60 -1.37 8.20 -7.58
C LYS A 60 -1.43 9.38 -6.61
N LYS A 61 -2.11 9.23 -5.47
CA LYS A 61 -2.18 10.26 -4.42
C LYS A 61 -0.93 10.29 -3.54
N LEU A 62 -0.07 9.28 -3.63
CA LEU A 62 1.19 9.23 -2.93
C LEU A 62 2.28 9.97 -3.73
N PRO A 63 3.22 10.64 -3.02
CA PRO A 63 4.42 11.17 -3.63
C PRO A 63 5.16 10.11 -4.47
N ALA A 64 5.76 10.53 -5.58
CA ALA A 64 6.44 9.62 -6.51
C ALA A 64 7.55 8.79 -5.83
N PHE A 65 8.32 9.38 -4.90
CA PHE A 65 9.37 8.69 -4.15
C PHE A 65 8.85 7.57 -3.22
N LEU A 66 7.54 7.52 -2.96
CA LEU A 66 6.91 6.42 -2.24
C LEU A 66 6.38 5.35 -3.20
N ARG A 67 6.65 5.40 -4.50
CA ARG A 67 6.16 4.43 -5.50
C ARG A 67 7.31 3.74 -6.21
N GLU A 68 8.23 3.17 -5.43
CA GLU A 68 9.40 2.47 -5.98
C GLU A 68 9.03 1.07 -6.48
N SER A 69 8.36 0.27 -5.63
CA SER A 69 7.96 -1.07 -6.05
C SER A 69 6.70 -1.57 -5.34
N LEU A 70 6.07 -2.58 -5.93
CA LEU A 70 4.89 -3.25 -5.38
C LEU A 70 5.00 -4.77 -5.60
N THR A 71 4.92 -5.52 -4.51
CA THR A 71 5.01 -6.98 -4.49
C THR A 71 3.63 -7.62 -4.35
N TYR A 72 3.31 -8.58 -5.23
CA TYR A 72 2.06 -9.33 -5.26
C TYR A 72 2.21 -10.85 -5.10
N ASP A 73 1.10 -11.52 -4.88
CA ASP A 73 0.97 -12.96 -5.13
C ASP A 73 0.70 -13.19 -6.63
N ARG A 74 0.86 -14.42 -7.10
CA ARG A 74 0.59 -14.76 -8.51
C ARG A 74 -0.90 -14.98 -8.78
N GLY A 75 -1.79 -14.29 -8.05
CA GLY A 75 -3.23 -14.43 -8.22
C GLY A 75 -3.70 -13.94 -9.59
N ALA A 76 -4.75 -14.55 -10.14
CA ALA A 76 -5.33 -14.17 -11.43
C ALA A 76 -5.82 -12.70 -11.47
N GLU A 77 -6.11 -12.15 -10.29
CA GLU A 77 -6.52 -10.78 -10.05
C GLU A 77 -5.39 -9.78 -10.37
N MET A 78 -4.15 -10.25 -10.60
CA MET A 78 -3.00 -9.41 -10.90
C MET A 78 -2.51 -9.52 -12.36
N THR A 79 -3.36 -10.03 -13.26
CA THR A 79 -3.03 -10.14 -14.68
C THR A 79 -2.74 -8.78 -15.32
N CYS A 80 -3.31 -7.68 -14.79
CA CYS A 80 -3.10 -6.31 -15.27
C CYS A 80 -1.83 -5.61 -14.71
N HIS A 81 -0.89 -6.34 -14.12
CA HIS A 81 0.29 -5.77 -13.46
C HIS A 81 1.20 -4.92 -14.37
N VAL A 82 1.35 -5.30 -15.66
CA VAL A 82 2.16 -4.53 -16.62
C VAL A 82 1.61 -3.11 -16.79
N GLU A 83 0.29 -3.00 -16.92
CA GLU A 83 -0.39 -1.71 -17.05
C GLU A 83 -0.32 -0.92 -15.72
N LEU A 84 -0.42 -1.60 -14.57
CA LEU A 84 -0.26 -0.98 -13.26
C LEU A 84 1.14 -0.37 -13.09
N SER A 85 2.18 -1.12 -13.43
CA SER A 85 3.58 -0.66 -13.42
C SER A 85 3.74 0.60 -14.28
N ARG A 86 3.23 0.56 -15.52
CA ARG A 86 3.27 1.69 -16.45
C ARG A 86 2.55 2.94 -15.92
N ARG A 87 1.34 2.80 -15.37
CA ARG A 87 0.53 3.93 -14.86
C ARG A 87 1.12 4.59 -13.62
N LEU A 88 1.84 3.82 -12.81
CA LEU A 88 2.39 4.28 -11.53
C LEU A 88 3.89 4.53 -11.56
N ASN A 89 4.57 4.17 -12.65
CA ASN A 89 6.02 4.22 -12.78
C ASN A 89 6.72 3.55 -11.59
N LEU A 90 6.37 2.29 -11.34
CA LEU A 90 6.91 1.47 -10.25
C LEU A 90 7.25 0.06 -10.73
N ASP A 91 8.17 -0.61 -10.04
CA ASP A 91 8.52 -1.99 -10.31
C ASP A 91 7.51 -2.96 -9.70
N ILE A 92 7.05 -3.96 -10.46
CA ILE A 92 6.21 -5.04 -9.94
C ILE A 92 7.07 -6.27 -9.69
N TRP A 93 6.89 -6.87 -8.51
CA TRP A 93 7.50 -8.15 -8.16
C TRP A 93 6.43 -9.16 -7.76
N PHE A 94 6.67 -10.44 -8.04
CA PHE A 94 5.82 -11.53 -7.56
C PHE A 94 6.55 -12.32 -6.50
N ALA A 95 5.85 -12.63 -5.41
CA ALA A 95 6.35 -13.58 -4.43
C ALA A 95 6.53 -14.96 -5.07
N ASP A 96 7.57 -15.67 -4.63
CA ASP A 96 7.84 -17.03 -5.07
C ASP A 96 6.79 -18.00 -4.52
N PRO A 97 6.41 -19.03 -5.29
CA PRO A 97 5.55 -20.09 -4.78
C PRO A 97 6.15 -20.68 -3.50
N HIS A 98 5.32 -20.93 -2.49
CA HIS A 98 5.73 -21.48 -1.19
C HIS A 98 6.66 -20.58 -0.35
N ALA A 99 6.74 -19.28 -0.64
CA ALA A 99 7.53 -18.32 0.13
C ALA A 99 6.67 -17.28 0.89
N PRO A 100 5.77 -17.69 1.81
CA PRO A 100 4.88 -16.75 2.52
C PRO A 100 5.64 -15.70 3.35
N TRP A 101 6.87 -16.00 3.79
CA TRP A 101 7.73 -15.05 4.52
C TRP A 101 8.10 -13.81 3.71
N GLN A 102 8.08 -13.86 2.38
CA GLN A 102 8.31 -12.71 1.50
C GLN A 102 7.20 -11.64 1.63
N ARG A 103 6.04 -12.02 2.20
CA ARG A 103 4.84 -11.18 2.43
C ARG A 103 4.40 -11.11 3.90
N GLY A 104 5.31 -11.36 4.85
CA GLY A 104 4.97 -11.39 6.28
C GLY A 104 4.40 -10.07 6.83
N SER A 105 4.44 -8.98 6.06
CA SER A 105 3.89 -7.67 6.42
C SER A 105 2.37 -7.63 6.30
N ASN A 106 1.84 -8.27 5.26
CA ASN A 106 0.41 -8.29 4.98
C ASN A 106 -0.37 -9.15 5.96
N GLU A 107 0.17 -10.28 6.42
CA GLU A 107 -0.56 -11.19 7.30
C GLU A 107 -0.99 -10.51 8.62
N ASN A 108 -0.05 -9.91 9.34
CA ASN A 108 -0.34 -9.17 10.58
C ASN A 108 -1.26 -7.96 10.33
N SER A 109 -1.02 -7.25 9.23
CA SER A 109 -1.78 -6.06 8.85
C SER A 109 -3.23 -6.41 8.52
N ASN A 110 -3.45 -7.48 7.77
CA ASN A 110 -4.76 -8.00 7.40
C ASN A 110 -5.47 -8.57 8.64
N GLY A 111 -4.76 -9.24 9.55
CA GLY A 111 -5.31 -9.69 10.83
C GLY A 111 -5.90 -8.54 11.65
N LEU A 112 -5.20 -7.41 11.75
CA LEU A 112 -5.73 -6.22 12.43
C LEU A 112 -6.90 -5.57 11.67
N LEU A 113 -6.86 -5.57 10.35
CA LEU A 113 -7.95 -5.05 9.53
C LEU A 113 -9.23 -5.88 9.70
N ARG A 114 -9.13 -7.19 9.94
CA ARG A 114 -10.28 -8.06 10.21
C ARG A 114 -11.07 -7.68 11.48
N GLN A 115 -10.50 -6.86 12.38
CA GLN A 115 -11.26 -6.26 13.50
C GLN A 115 -12.33 -5.27 13.01
N PHE A 116 -12.11 -4.63 11.85
CA PHE A 116 -13.02 -3.67 11.24
C PHE A 116 -13.80 -4.25 10.06
N LEU A 117 -13.18 -5.19 9.33
CA LEU A 117 -13.75 -5.88 8.19
C LEU A 117 -13.77 -7.40 8.42
N PRO A 118 -14.65 -7.91 9.31
CA PRO A 118 -14.77 -9.34 9.59
C PRO A 118 -14.88 -10.21 8.33
N LYS A 119 -14.50 -11.49 8.46
CA LYS A 119 -14.72 -12.45 7.37
C LYS A 119 -16.23 -12.65 7.14
N GLY A 120 -16.62 -12.85 5.89
CA GLY A 120 -18.00 -13.21 5.55
C GLY A 120 -18.99 -12.04 5.47
N ILE A 121 -18.56 -10.79 5.66
CA ILE A 121 -19.39 -9.62 5.38
C ILE A 121 -19.19 -9.14 3.95
N ASP A 122 -20.25 -8.61 3.35
CA ASP A 122 -20.17 -7.94 2.05
C ASP A 122 -19.50 -6.58 2.22
N PHE A 123 -18.51 -6.27 1.36
CA PHE A 123 -17.80 -5.01 1.36
C PHE A 123 -18.36 -3.98 0.37
N SER A 124 -19.38 -4.32 -0.41
CA SER A 124 -19.97 -3.44 -1.43
C SER A 124 -20.48 -2.11 -0.85
N SER A 125 -21.00 -2.15 0.37
CA SER A 125 -21.48 -0.98 1.12
C SER A 125 -20.36 -0.15 1.77
N VAL A 126 -19.12 -0.67 1.83
CA VAL A 126 -18.00 0.00 2.50
C VAL A 126 -17.45 1.10 1.60
N SER A 127 -17.65 2.35 1.99
CA SER A 127 -17.16 3.51 1.25
C SER A 127 -15.64 3.69 1.37
N GLN A 128 -15.05 4.37 0.38
CA GLN A 128 -13.63 4.73 0.45
C GLN A 128 -13.32 5.66 1.64
N THR A 129 -14.28 6.46 2.09
CA THR A 129 -14.16 7.32 3.29
C THR A 129 -14.02 6.47 4.54
N GLN A 130 -14.90 5.49 4.75
CA GLN A 130 -14.79 4.55 5.88
C GLN A 130 -13.45 3.80 5.86
N LEU A 131 -13.00 3.34 4.69
CA LEU A 131 -11.68 2.71 4.54
C LEU A 131 -10.53 3.66 4.91
N ASN A 132 -10.64 4.95 4.57
CA ASN A 132 -9.63 5.93 4.98
C ASN A 132 -9.61 6.11 6.49
N ASP A 133 -10.76 6.13 7.16
CA ASP A 133 -10.83 6.31 8.60
C ASP A 133 -10.32 5.08 9.36
N ILE A 134 -10.63 3.87 8.88
CA ILE A 134 -10.03 2.63 9.37
C ILE A 134 -8.50 2.68 9.18
N ALA A 135 -8.03 3.05 7.99
CA ALA A 135 -6.61 3.18 7.70
C ALA A 135 -5.95 4.22 8.62
N LYS A 136 -6.57 5.38 8.88
CA LYS A 136 -6.06 6.38 9.84
C LYS A 136 -5.95 5.82 11.25
N LEU A 137 -6.97 5.10 11.75
CA LEU A 137 -6.95 4.49 13.08
C LEU A 137 -5.83 3.45 13.21
N LEU A 138 -5.77 2.51 12.26
CA LEU A 138 -4.67 1.55 12.17
C LEU A 138 -3.32 2.26 12.00
N ASN A 139 -3.33 3.40 11.31
CA ASN A 139 -2.15 4.19 11.07
C ASN A 139 -1.74 5.11 12.24
N GLY A 140 -2.62 5.33 13.20
CA GLY A 140 -2.34 6.11 14.41
C GLY A 140 -1.81 5.26 15.57
N ARG A 141 -1.97 3.92 15.51
CA ARG A 141 -1.55 3.05 16.61
C ARG A 141 -0.03 3.14 16.82
N PRO A 142 0.45 3.38 18.07
CA PRO A 142 1.87 3.37 18.39
C PRO A 142 2.44 1.98 18.13
N ARG A 143 3.43 1.89 17.25
CA ARG A 143 4.22 0.68 16.98
C ARG A 143 5.68 1.10 16.96
N LEU A 144 6.57 0.29 17.53
CA LEU A 144 8.01 0.59 17.63
C LEU A 144 8.64 1.04 16.28
N LEU A 145 8.25 0.41 15.16
CA LEU A 145 8.76 0.73 13.83
C LEU A 145 8.20 2.03 13.22
N ARG A 146 7.11 2.57 13.76
CA ARG A 146 6.36 3.68 13.15
C ARG A 146 6.92 5.06 13.48
N LEU A 147 7.67 5.16 14.58
CA LEU A 147 8.35 6.39 14.98
C LEU A 147 9.28 6.89 13.86
N ILE A 148 9.86 5.98 13.08
CA ILE A 148 10.75 6.27 11.97
C ILE A 148 10.02 6.97 10.81
N LEU A 149 8.79 6.61 10.46
CA LEU A 149 8.07 7.28 9.35
C LEU A 149 7.69 8.72 9.70
N PHE A 150 7.29 8.98 10.94
CA PHE A 150 7.02 10.35 11.39
C PHE A 150 8.27 11.22 11.32
N VAL A 151 9.42 10.66 11.70
CA VAL A 151 10.72 11.34 11.61
C VAL A 151 11.16 11.50 10.16
N VAL A 152 11.06 10.47 9.31
CA VAL A 152 11.46 10.51 7.90
C VAL A 152 10.54 11.42 7.07
N LEU A 153 9.22 11.37 7.24
CA LEU A 153 8.31 12.30 6.56
C LEU A 153 8.53 13.74 7.03
N ARG A 154 8.79 13.98 8.33
CA ARG A 154 9.20 15.31 8.81
C ARG A 154 10.52 15.74 8.20
N LEU A 155 11.53 14.87 8.18
CA LEU A 155 12.84 15.19 7.62
C LEU A 155 12.79 15.44 6.11
N VAL A 156 12.03 14.65 5.35
CA VAL A 156 11.83 14.87 3.92
C VAL A 156 11.03 16.16 3.68
N ALA A 157 10.01 16.46 4.48
CA ALA A 157 9.31 17.72 4.40
C ALA A 157 10.23 18.92 4.73
N VAL A 158 11.08 18.79 5.74
CA VAL A 158 12.09 19.80 6.12
C VAL A 158 13.14 19.95 5.01
N ALA A 159 13.66 18.85 4.45
CA ALA A 159 14.63 18.89 3.37
C ALA A 159 14.05 19.55 2.12
N ARG A 160 12.80 19.27 1.76
CA ARG A 160 12.12 19.95 0.62
C ARG A 160 11.84 21.42 0.91
N PHE A 161 11.51 21.78 2.14
CA PHE A 161 11.39 23.17 2.56
C PHE A 161 12.73 23.91 2.44
N LEU A 162 13.83 23.26 2.84
CA LEU A 162 15.18 23.82 2.74
C LEU A 162 15.63 23.96 1.29
N VAL A 163 15.43 22.95 0.43
CA VAL A 163 15.77 23.03 -1.00
C VAL A 163 14.98 24.17 -1.68
N ALA A 164 13.67 24.25 -1.43
CA ALA A 164 12.85 25.32 -1.99
C ALA A 164 13.20 26.72 -1.42
N ALA A 165 13.76 26.79 -0.20
CA ALA A 165 14.25 28.03 0.37
C ALA A 165 15.59 28.46 -0.25
N VAL A 166 16.49 27.53 -0.54
CA VAL A 166 17.77 27.78 -1.23
C VAL A 166 17.51 28.27 -2.66
N GLU A 167 16.63 27.60 -3.42
CA GLU A 167 16.28 28.02 -4.79
C GLU A 167 15.68 29.45 -4.86
N ARG A 168 15.05 29.92 -3.78
CA ARG A 168 14.52 31.30 -3.68
C ARG A 168 15.55 32.34 -3.26
N LEU A 169 16.71 31.93 -2.75
CA LEU A 169 17.81 32.83 -2.39
C LEU A 169 18.78 33.04 -3.57
N ASP A 170 18.80 32.09 -4.51
CA ASP A 170 19.59 32.14 -5.74
C ASP A 170 18.85 32.80 -6.93
N SER A 171 17.69 33.45 -6.69
CA SER A 171 16.89 34.21 -7.68
C SER A 171 16.67 35.65 -7.25
#